data_AF-A0A9E1DYG3-F1
#
_entry.id   AF-A0A9E1DYG3-F1
#
_cell.length_a   1.000
_cell.length_b   1.000
_cell.length_c   1.000
_cell.angle_alpha   90.00
_cell.angle_beta   90.00
_cell.angle_gamma   90.00
#
_symmetry.space_group_name_H-M   'P 1'
#
loop_
_entity.id
_entity.type
_entity.pdbx_description
1 polymer ?
#
loop_
_entity_poly.entity_id
_entity_poly.type
_entity_poly.pdbx_seq_one_letter_code
_entity_poly.pdbx_strand_id
1 'polypeptide(L)'
;MKENYDYQDLLVNGDLSEIDPLVDELITVEEDRQSRKLILIPSESVSPLPVRDALGSVFNNVYAEGYPRDVMREELEENMEDLVRQFTHYRRYANRRFYKGTELVDMVECLAGIRAKQAHATEEVPPEDIYVNVQPLSG
;
A
#
# COMPACT_ATOMS: atom_id res chain seq x y z
N MET A 1 -11.65 -20.44 36.44
CA MET A 1 -11.45 -19.01 36.12
C MET A 1 -10.64 -19.01 34.84
N LYS A 2 -11.21 -18.63 33.70
CA LYS A 2 -10.45 -18.51 32.45
C LYS A 2 -9.49 -17.33 32.64
N GLU A 3 -8.23 -17.55 32.31
CA GLU A 3 -7.17 -16.54 32.37
C GLU A 3 -7.64 -15.26 31.67
N ASN A 4 -7.38 -14.11 32.28
CA ASN A 4 -7.52 -12.81 31.62
C ASN A 4 -6.48 -12.77 30.50
N TYR A 5 -6.83 -13.25 29.32
CA TYR A 5 -6.06 -12.95 28.11
C TYR A 5 -6.02 -11.44 27.97
N ASP A 6 -4.81 -10.88 27.85
CA ASP A 6 -4.67 -9.50 27.42
C ASP A 6 -5.16 -9.44 25.97
N TYR A 7 -6.36 -8.88 25.80
CA TYR A 7 -7.00 -8.75 24.50
C TYR A 7 -6.16 -7.91 23.53
N GLN A 8 -5.31 -7.01 24.03
CA GLN A 8 -4.42 -6.23 23.16
C GLN A 8 -3.34 -7.13 22.58
N ASP A 9 -2.71 -7.97 23.39
CA ASP A 9 -1.69 -8.89 22.91
C ASP A 9 -2.28 -9.96 21.99
N LEU A 10 -3.46 -10.49 22.32
CA LEU A 10 -4.10 -11.52 21.48
C LEU A 10 -4.60 -10.97 20.14
N LEU A 11 -5.20 -9.77 20.10
CA LEU A 11 -5.85 -9.28 18.88
C LEU A 11 -4.99 -8.35 18.02
N VAL A 12 -3.98 -7.69 18.60
CA VAL A 12 -3.15 -6.70 17.90
C VAL A 12 -1.74 -7.26 17.62
N ASN A 13 -1.19 -8.06 18.53
CA ASN A 13 0.20 -8.51 18.46
C ASN A 13 0.36 -10.02 18.27
N GLY A 14 -0.73 -10.81 18.35
CA GLY A 14 -0.67 -12.26 18.29
C GLY A 14 -0.37 -12.77 16.88
N ASP A 15 0.33 -13.90 16.82
CA ASP A 15 0.59 -14.59 15.55
C ASP A 15 -0.69 -15.25 15.03
N LEU A 16 -0.89 -15.25 13.70
CA LEU A 16 -2.08 -15.85 13.08
C LEU A 16 -2.23 -17.33 13.46
N SER A 17 -1.13 -18.06 13.56
CA SER A 17 -1.12 -19.47 13.95
C SER A 17 -1.58 -19.73 15.39
N GLU A 18 -1.53 -18.72 16.26
CA GLU A 18 -2.03 -18.79 17.64
C GLU A 18 -3.50 -18.35 17.72
N ILE A 19 -3.87 -17.31 16.97
CA ILE A 19 -5.21 -16.71 16.97
C ILE A 19 -6.21 -17.58 16.18
N ASP A 20 -5.83 -18.00 14.97
CA ASP A 20 -6.64 -18.81 14.06
C ASP A 20 -5.76 -19.86 13.34
N PRO A 21 -5.42 -20.97 14.03
CA PRO A 21 -4.55 -22.02 13.50
C PRO A 21 -5.09 -22.66 12.22
N LEU A 22 -6.42 -22.69 12.02
CA LEU A 22 -7.02 -23.28 10.84
C LEU A 22 -6.76 -22.41 9.60
N VAL A 23 -6.89 -21.09 9.73
CA VAL A 23 -6.60 -20.18 8.62
C VAL A 23 -5.11 -20.23 8.26
N ASP A 24 -4.23 -20.29 9.25
CA ASP A 24 -2.78 -20.46 9.03
C ASP A 24 -2.44 -21.76 8.27
N GLU A 25 -3.06 -22.88 8.67
CA GLU A 25 -2.91 -24.15 7.96
C GLU A 25 -3.41 -24.08 6.51
N LEU A 26 -4.58 -23.45 6.29
CA LEU A 26 -5.13 -23.27 4.94
C LEU A 26 -4.23 -22.41 4.04
N ILE A 27 -3.63 -21.35 4.57
CA ILE A 27 -2.65 -20.52 3.85
C ILE A 27 -1.44 -21.38 3.47
N THR A 28 -0.89 -22.14 4.42
CA THR A 28 0.28 -23.01 4.19
C THR A 28 0.00 -24.06 3.11
N VAL A 29 -1.17 -24.71 3.15
CA VAL A 29 -1.58 -25.70 2.16
C VAL A 29 -1.77 -25.06 0.78
N GLU A 30 -2.29 -23.85 0.70
CA GLU A 30 -2.44 -23.12 -0.57
C GLU A 30 -1.10 -22.68 -1.17
N GLU A 31 -0.16 -22.21 -0.35
CA GLU A 31 1.20 -21.89 -0.81
C GLU A 31 1.91 -23.14 -1.37
N ASP A 32 1.78 -24.29 -0.70
CA ASP A 32 2.29 -25.57 -1.21
C ASP A 32 1.61 -25.96 -2.53
N ARG A 33 0.28 -25.82 -2.63
CA ARG A 33 -0.49 -26.10 -3.85
C ARG A 33 0.01 -25.26 -5.03
N GLN A 34 0.23 -23.97 -4.84
CA GLN A 34 0.72 -23.07 -5.88
C GLN A 34 2.13 -23.44 -6.32
N SER A 35 3.03 -23.77 -5.37
CA SER A 35 4.41 -24.14 -5.69
C SER A 35 4.54 -25.46 -6.46
N ARG A 36 3.60 -26.39 -6.30
CA ARG A 36 3.62 -27.73 -6.92
C ARG A 36 2.86 -27.85 -8.22
N LYS A 37 2.17 -26.79 -8.67
CA LYS A 37 1.32 -26.83 -9.87
C LYS A 37 1.83 -25.92 -10.96
N LEU A 38 1.62 -26.35 -12.20
CA LEU A 38 1.69 -25.47 -13.36
C LEU A 38 0.35 -24.74 -13.49
N ILE A 39 0.33 -23.46 -13.16
CA ILE A 39 -0.85 -22.60 -13.27
C ILE A 39 -0.84 -21.98 -14.67
N LEU A 40 -1.82 -22.36 -15.50
CA LEU A 40 -1.93 -21.95 -16.91
C LEU A 40 -3.08 -20.95 -17.15
N ILE A 41 -3.62 -20.37 -16.10
CA ILE A 41 -4.66 -19.33 -16.21
C ILE A 41 -3.95 -18.01 -16.59
N PRO A 42 -4.22 -17.42 -17.76
CA PRO A 42 -3.41 -16.33 -18.31
C PRO A 42 -3.49 -15.02 -17.53
N SER A 43 -4.53 -14.84 -16.71
CA SER A 43 -4.71 -13.67 -15.85
C SER A 43 -4.20 -13.87 -14.42
N GLU A 44 -3.82 -15.10 -14.05
CA GLU A 44 -3.25 -15.37 -12.73
C GLU A 44 -1.73 -15.18 -12.75
N SER A 45 -1.19 -14.69 -11.64
CA SER A 45 0.24 -14.48 -11.45
C SER A 45 0.60 -14.63 -9.97
N VAL A 46 1.89 -14.73 -9.67
CA VAL A 46 2.42 -14.81 -8.31
C VAL A 46 2.95 -13.44 -7.91
N SER A 47 2.36 -12.85 -6.86
CA SER A 47 2.81 -11.57 -6.34
C SER A 47 4.13 -11.73 -5.54
N PRO A 48 5.15 -10.88 -5.77
CA PRO A 48 6.39 -10.91 -5.00
C PRO A 48 6.17 -10.66 -3.50
N LEU A 49 7.00 -11.26 -2.64
CA LEU A 49 6.92 -11.10 -1.18
C LEU A 49 6.92 -9.62 -0.74
N PRO A 50 7.77 -8.71 -1.27
CA PRO A 50 7.74 -7.30 -0.86
C PRO A 50 6.41 -6.59 -1.13
N VAL A 51 5.65 -7.03 -2.14
CA VAL A 51 4.30 -6.48 -2.43
C VAL A 51 3.33 -6.96 -1.35
N ARG A 52 3.38 -8.24 -0.97
CA ARG A 52 2.57 -8.80 0.12
C ARG A 52 2.89 -8.12 1.46
N ASP A 53 4.16 -7.87 1.75
CA ASP A 53 4.59 -7.16 2.97
C ASP A 53 4.02 -5.74 3.04
N ALA A 54 4.07 -4.99 1.94
CA ALA A 54 3.48 -3.66 1.85
C ALA A 54 1.95 -3.69 2.04
N LEU A 55 1.28 -4.66 1.42
CA LEU A 55 -0.17 -4.86 1.56
C LEU A 55 -0.59 -5.26 2.98
N GLY A 56 0.27 -5.94 3.75
CA GLY A 56 0.05 -6.29 5.16
C GLY A 56 0.44 -5.20 6.16
N SER A 57 0.90 -4.03 5.70
CA SER A 57 1.45 -2.99 6.57
C SER A 57 0.39 -2.17 7.31
N VAL A 58 0.85 -1.29 8.22
CA VAL A 58 0.02 -0.37 9.00
C VAL A 58 -0.79 0.63 8.17
N PHE A 59 -0.51 0.76 6.85
CA PHE A 59 -1.29 1.62 5.96
C PHE A 59 -2.75 1.18 5.80
N ASN A 60 -3.07 -0.09 6.12
CA ASN A 60 -4.46 -0.58 6.19
C ASN A 60 -5.31 0.16 7.23
N ASN A 61 -4.68 0.83 8.19
CA ASN A 61 -5.37 1.49 9.30
C ASN A 61 -5.71 2.96 9.01
N VAL A 62 -5.39 3.48 7.83
CA VAL A 62 -5.51 4.91 7.52
C VAL A 62 -6.70 5.19 6.60
N TYR A 63 -7.56 6.10 7.03
CA TYR A 63 -8.65 6.61 6.21
C TYR A 63 -8.22 7.91 5.50
N ALA A 64 -8.05 7.87 4.18
CA ALA A 64 -7.47 8.95 3.39
C ALA A 64 -8.38 9.43 2.24
N GLU A 65 -9.66 9.65 2.51
CA GLU A 65 -10.60 10.13 1.49
C GLU A 65 -10.16 11.48 0.88
N GLY A 66 -10.32 11.60 -0.43
CA GLY A 66 -9.85 12.73 -1.25
C GLY A 66 -8.58 12.38 -2.00
N TYR A 67 -7.80 13.41 -2.37
CA TYR A 67 -6.53 13.25 -3.07
C TYR A 67 -5.44 14.09 -2.39
N PRO A 68 -4.15 13.75 -2.59
CA PRO A 68 -3.05 14.65 -2.29
C PRO A 68 -3.19 15.97 -3.07
N ARG A 69 -2.44 17.00 -2.67
CA ARG A 69 -2.40 18.25 -3.44
C ARG A 69 -1.78 18.02 -4.81
N ASP A 70 -2.26 18.79 -5.79
CA ASP A 70 -1.82 18.70 -7.18
C ASP A 70 -0.31 18.90 -7.32
N VAL A 71 0.25 19.88 -6.60
CA VAL A 71 1.71 20.14 -6.58
C VAL A 71 2.51 18.92 -6.13
N MET A 72 1.98 18.14 -5.19
CA MET A 72 2.65 16.92 -4.71
C MET A 72 2.53 15.76 -5.70
N ARG A 73 1.41 15.67 -6.43
CA ARG A 73 1.18 14.63 -7.46
C ARG A 73 2.04 14.83 -8.71
N GLU A 74 2.51 16.06 -8.94
CA GLU A 74 3.39 16.43 -10.05
C GLU A 74 4.86 16.66 -9.62
N GLU A 75 5.20 16.28 -8.39
CA GLU A 75 6.56 16.42 -7.86
C GLU A 75 7.48 15.31 -8.41
N LEU A 76 8.78 15.58 -8.49
CA LEU A 76 9.79 14.57 -8.86
C LEU A 76 9.99 13.55 -7.73
N GLU A 77 10.26 12.29 -8.10
CA GLU A 77 10.49 11.21 -7.12
C GLU A 77 11.63 11.52 -6.15
N GLU A 78 12.73 12.11 -6.63
CA GLU A 78 13.88 12.51 -5.80
C GLU A 78 13.48 13.46 -4.66
N ASN A 79 12.46 14.30 -4.88
CA ASN A 79 11.97 15.24 -3.88
C ASN A 79 11.01 14.59 -2.85
N MET A 80 10.55 13.36 -3.11
CA MET A 80 9.70 12.62 -2.17
C MET A 80 10.51 12.03 -1.02
N GLU A 81 11.82 11.85 -1.19
CA GLU A 81 12.69 11.33 -0.13
C GLU A 81 12.91 12.35 1.00
N ASP A 82 12.75 13.64 0.74
CA ASP A 82 12.89 14.71 1.73
C ASP A 82 11.64 14.84 2.63
N LEU A 83 11.55 13.96 3.64
CA LEU A 83 10.47 13.96 4.62
C LEU A 83 10.33 15.30 5.35
N VAL A 84 11.43 16.00 5.62
CA VAL A 84 11.39 17.28 6.33
C VAL A 84 10.66 18.33 5.49
N ARG A 85 10.97 18.40 4.19
CA ARG A 85 10.26 19.25 3.24
C ARG A 85 8.78 18.87 3.17
N GLN A 86 8.45 17.59 3.02
CA GLN A 86 7.06 17.14 2.90
C GLN A 86 6.23 17.52 4.14
N PHE A 87 6.75 17.24 5.35
CA PHE A 87 6.06 17.60 6.58
C PHE A 87 5.97 19.11 6.81
N THR A 88 7.02 19.88 6.47
CA THR A 88 7.01 21.34 6.59
C THR A 88 5.95 21.94 5.67
N HIS A 89 5.87 21.46 4.44
CA HIS A 89 4.90 21.92 3.47
C HIS A 89 3.47 21.54 3.89
N TYR A 90 3.27 20.35 4.43
CA TYR A 90 1.98 19.96 4.99
C TYR A 90 1.57 20.85 6.18
N ARG A 91 2.46 21.10 7.15
CA ARG A 91 2.16 21.95 8.31
C ARG A 91 1.76 23.37 7.91
N ARG A 92 2.38 23.91 6.86
CA ARG A 92 2.11 25.28 6.39
C ARG A 92 0.80 25.41 5.60
N TYR A 93 0.47 24.40 4.80
CA TYR A 93 -0.56 24.54 3.75
C TYR A 93 -1.64 23.44 3.81
N ALA A 94 -1.57 22.52 4.76
CA ALA A 94 -2.41 21.33 4.88
C ALA A 94 -2.47 20.49 3.59
N ASN A 95 -3.45 19.59 3.48
CA ASN A 95 -3.75 18.84 2.26
C ASN A 95 -5.23 18.99 1.86
N ARG A 96 -5.61 18.32 0.77
CA ARG A 96 -6.98 18.31 0.22
C ARG A 96 -7.81 17.12 0.71
N ARG A 97 -7.31 16.34 1.66
CA ARG A 97 -8.02 15.19 2.24
C ARG A 97 -9.15 15.67 3.16
N PHE A 98 -10.19 14.84 3.28
CA PHE A 98 -11.28 15.09 4.22
C PHE A 98 -10.88 14.84 5.68
N TYR A 99 -9.82 14.05 5.90
CA TYR A 99 -9.28 13.68 7.21
C TYR A 99 -7.82 14.10 7.39
N LYS A 100 -7.39 14.30 8.65
CA LYS A 100 -6.01 14.64 9.04
C LYS A 100 -5.20 13.38 9.36
N GLY A 101 -3.88 13.52 9.51
CA GLY A 101 -2.98 12.38 9.76
C GLY A 101 -2.70 11.54 8.51
N THR A 102 -2.83 12.16 7.33
CA THR A 102 -2.76 11.51 6.02
C THR A 102 -1.45 11.84 5.28
N GLU A 103 -0.49 12.48 5.96
CA GLU A 103 0.74 13.01 5.37
C GLU A 103 1.60 11.92 4.72
N LEU A 104 1.74 10.78 5.41
CA LEU A 104 2.50 9.64 4.90
C LEU A 104 1.75 8.87 3.81
N VAL A 105 0.41 8.78 3.91
CA VAL A 105 -0.40 8.17 2.84
C VAL A 105 -0.38 9.01 1.57
N ASP A 106 -0.35 10.35 1.70
CA ASP A 106 -0.15 11.24 0.56
C ASP A 106 1.16 10.93 -0.17
N MET A 107 2.24 10.65 0.56
CA MET A 107 3.54 10.27 -0.01
C MET A 107 3.47 8.92 -0.74
N VAL A 108 2.86 7.91 -0.13
CA VAL A 108 2.70 6.58 -0.75
C VAL A 108 1.88 6.67 -2.03
N GLU A 109 0.75 7.40 -2.01
CA GLU A 109 -0.12 7.57 -3.17
C GLU A 109 0.59 8.33 -4.30
N CYS A 110 1.32 9.40 -3.98
CA CYS A 110 2.07 10.15 -5.00
C CYS A 110 3.22 9.34 -5.58
N LEU A 111 3.97 8.58 -4.76
CA LEU A 111 5.02 7.68 -5.24
C LEU A 111 4.46 6.61 -6.17
N ALA A 112 3.32 5.99 -5.80
CA ALA A 112 2.64 5.04 -6.66
C ALA A 112 2.24 5.68 -8.00
N GLY A 113 1.69 6.90 -7.97
CA GLY A 113 1.34 7.65 -9.18
C GLY A 113 2.54 7.97 -10.07
N ILE A 114 3.62 8.50 -9.49
CA ILE A 114 4.86 8.84 -10.21
C ILE A 114 5.45 7.58 -10.87
N ARG A 115 5.57 6.48 -10.12
CA ARG A 115 6.11 5.22 -10.64
C ARG A 115 5.22 4.59 -11.70
N ALA A 116 3.90 4.71 -11.58
CA ALA A 116 2.97 4.26 -12.62
C ALA A 116 3.16 5.07 -13.92
N LYS A 117 3.30 6.40 -13.83
CA LYS A 117 3.61 7.25 -14.99
C LYS A 117 4.93 6.82 -15.65
N GLN A 118 5.99 6.63 -14.86
CA GLN A 118 7.30 6.19 -15.35
C GLN A 118 7.26 4.80 -15.99
N ALA A 119 6.56 3.84 -15.38
CA ALA A 119 6.47 2.46 -15.87
C ALA A 119 5.73 2.33 -17.21
N HIS A 120 4.87 3.30 -17.54
CA HIS A 120 4.10 3.34 -18.77
C HIS A 120 4.58 4.39 -19.79
N ALA A 121 5.65 5.12 -19.47
CA ALA A 121 6.21 6.12 -20.37
C ALA A 121 6.92 5.48 -21.57
N THR A 122 6.92 6.21 -22.69
CA THR A 122 7.58 5.86 -23.94
C THR A 122 8.37 7.07 -24.46
N GLU A 123 9.17 6.89 -25.52
CA GLU A 123 9.86 8.02 -26.15
C GLU A 123 8.89 9.07 -26.73
N GLU A 124 7.69 8.64 -27.15
CA GLU A 124 6.66 9.53 -27.71
C GLU A 124 5.73 10.14 -26.65
N VAL A 125 5.56 9.44 -25.52
CA VAL A 125 4.67 9.84 -24.43
C VAL A 125 5.45 9.80 -23.11
N PRO A 126 6.04 10.92 -22.70
CA PRO A 126 6.84 10.98 -21.49
C PRO A 126 5.96 10.95 -20.23
N PRO A 127 6.51 10.65 -19.03
CA PRO A 127 5.73 10.51 -17.80
C PRO A 127 4.87 11.73 -17.45
N GLU A 128 5.33 12.94 -17.76
CA GLU A 128 4.62 14.20 -17.53
C GLU A 128 3.31 14.34 -18.32
N ASP A 129 3.20 13.62 -19.44
CA ASP A 129 1.99 13.59 -20.28
C ASP A 129 1.02 12.45 -19.90
N ILE A 130 1.38 11.65 -18.88
CA ILE A 130 0.57 10.54 -18.39
C ILE A 130 -0.16 10.95 -17.11
N TYR A 131 -1.48 10.78 -17.09
CA TYR A 131 -2.32 11.01 -15.92
C TYR A 131 -2.83 9.68 -15.37
N VAL A 132 -2.66 9.46 -14.07
CA VAL A 132 -3.02 8.19 -13.41
C VAL A 132 -3.91 8.42 -12.20
N ASN A 133 -4.83 7.48 -11.98
CA ASN A 133 -5.54 7.33 -10.71
C ASN A 133 -5.25 5.94 -10.16
N VAL A 134 -4.64 5.88 -8.96
CA VAL A 134 -4.21 4.64 -8.29
C VAL A 134 -5.17 4.22 -7.16
N GLN A 135 -6.32 4.87 -7.04
CA GLN A 135 -7.35 4.56 -6.04
C GLN A 135 -8.40 3.49 -6.44
N PRO A 136 -8.65 3.15 -7.73
CA PRO A 136 -9.58 2.08 -8.06
C PRO A 136 -9.21 0.75 -7.39
N LEU A 137 -10.19 0.09 -6.77
CA LEU A 137 -9.95 -1.13 -5.96
C LEU A 137 -9.67 -2.38 -6.80
N SER A 138 -10.16 -2.40 -8.03
CA SER A 138 -9.93 -3.46 -9.02
C SER A 138 -10.29 -2.92 -10.42
N GLY A 139 -10.02 -3.73 -11.46
CA GLY A 139 -10.32 -3.41 -12.87
C GLY A 139 -11.81 -3.35 -13.20
#